data_AF-A0A4Q5QS46-F1
#
_entry.id   AF-A0A4Q5QS46-F1
#
_cell.length_a   1.000
_cell.length_b   1.000
_cell.length_c   1.000
_cell.angle_alpha   90.00
_cell.angle_beta   90.00
_cell.angle_gamma   90.00
#
_symmetry.space_group_name_H-M   'P 1'
#
loop_
_entity.id
_entity.type
_entity.pdbx_description
1 polymer ?
#
loop_
_entity_poly.entity_id
_entity_poly.type
_entity_poly.pdbx_seq_one_letter_code
_entity_poly.pdbx_strand_id
1 'polypeptide(L)' 'MPSFDIVSKVDPQTLENAINTAKKELATRYDLRDTKGGIELNKKDNTVLLS' A
#
# COMPACT_ATOMS: atom_id res chain seq x y z
N MET A 1 -24.09 -16.46 26.48
CA MET A 1 -24.50 -15.22 25.79
C MET A 1 -23.46 -14.95 24.72
N PRO A 2 -23.82 -14.90 23.43
CA PRO A 2 -22.82 -14.69 22.39
C PRO A 2 -22.35 -13.23 22.40
N SER A 3 -21.04 -13.02 22.29
CA SER A 3 -20.39 -11.73 22.12
C SER A 3 -19.36 -11.82 21.01
N PHE A 4 -19.02 -10.70 20.38
CA PHE A 4 -17.99 -10.61 19.35
C PHE A 4 -17.26 -9.27 19.48
N ASP A 5 -16.04 -9.22 18.93
CA ASP A 5 -15.19 -8.04 18.96
C ASP A 5 -15.31 -7.21 17.69
N ILE A 6 -15.35 -5.89 17.86
CA ILE A 6 -15.20 -4.93 16.76
C ILE A 6 -13.72 -4.60 16.64
N VAL A 7 -13.13 -4.91 15.49
CA VAL A 7 -11.70 -4.69 15.23
C VAL A 7 -11.49 -3.90 13.95
N SER A 8 -10.47 -3.04 13.96
CA SER A 8 -9.95 -2.38 12.76
C SER A 8 -8.60 -3.01 12.42
N LYS A 9 -8.62 -4.06 11.60
CA LYS A 9 -7.42 -4.79 11.17
C LYS A 9 -7.30 -4.71 9.65
N VAL A 10 -6.07 -4.52 9.20
CA VAL A 10 -5.69 -4.63 7.79
C VAL A 10 -4.87 -5.90 7.65
N ASP A 11 -5.17 -6.69 6.63
CA ASP A 11 -4.39 -7.89 6.33
C ASP A 11 -3.06 -7.50 5.65
N PRO A 12 -1.89 -7.85 6.22
CA PRO A 12 -0.61 -7.42 5.68
C PRO A 12 -0.34 -7.92 4.25
N GLN A 13 -0.84 -9.11 3.91
CA GLN A 13 -0.56 -9.72 2.61
C GLN A 13 -1.35 -9.03 1.49
N THR A 14 -2.62 -8.69 1.73
CA THR A 14 -3.44 -7.89 0.82
C THR A 14 -2.90 -6.46 0.69
N LEU A 15 -2.42 -5.85 1.77
CA LEU A 15 -1.76 -4.54 1.72
C LEU A 15 -0.52 -4.57 0.82
N GLU A 16 0.35 -5.56 0.98
CA GLU A 16 1.55 -5.72 0.14
C GLU A 16 1.20 -5.91 -1.34
N ASN A 17 0.18 -6.74 -1.62
CA ASN A 17 -0.31 -6.92 -2.99
C ASN A 17 -0.83 -5.61 -3.58
N ALA A 18 -1.59 -4.82 -2.80
CA ALA A 18 -2.10 -3.52 -3.24
C ALA A 18 -0.97 -2.53 -3.56
N ILE A 19 0.06 -2.45 -2.70
CA ILE A 19 1.23 -1.60 -2.95
C ILE A 19 1.98 -2.02 -4.21
N ASN A 20 2.16 -3.32 -4.44
CA ASN A 20 2.82 -3.83 -5.64
C ASN A 20 2.05 -3.50 -6.92
N THR A 21 0.72 -3.56 -6.87
CA THR A 21 -0.13 -3.13 -8.00
C THR A 21 0.00 -1.62 -8.24
N ALA A 22 -0.08 -0.81 -7.18
CA ALA A 22 0.08 0.64 -7.29
C ALA A 22 1.44 1.04 -7.89
N LYS A 23 2.52 0.35 -7.49
CA LYS A 23 3.86 0.53 -8.08
C LYS A 23 3.90 0.21 -9.58
N LYS A 24 3.22 -0.86 -10.00
CA LYS A 24 3.14 -1.23 -11.42
C LYS A 24 2.39 -0.18 -12.22
N GLU A 25 1.27 0.32 -11.71
CA GLU A 25 0.51 1.38 -12.36
C GLU A 25 1.30 2.68 -12.45
N LEU A 26 2.04 3.04 -11.40
CA LEU A 26 2.93 4.20 -11.40
C LEU A 26 3.96 4.11 -12.53
N ALA A 27 4.55 2.93 -12.74
CA ALA A 27 5.56 2.70 -13.77
C ALA A 27 5.00 2.71 -15.21
N THR A 28 3.71 2.40 -15.40
CA THR A 28 3.09 2.37 -16.73
C THR A 28 2.44 3.69 -17.13
N ARG A 29 2.29 4.63 -16.19
CA ARG A 29 1.72 5.94 -16.44
C ARG A 29 2.66 6.86 -17.21
N TYR A 30 2.25 7.26 -18.41
CA TYR A 30 3.04 8.11 -19.30
C TYR A 30 3.28 9.52 -18.74
N ASP A 31 2.30 10.06 -18.01
CA ASP A 31 2.36 11.38 -17.38
C ASP A 31 3.28 11.44 -16.16
N LEU A 32 3.60 10.27 -15.59
CA LEU A 32 4.56 10.11 -14.49
C LEU A 32 5.91 9.57 -14.96
N ARG A 33 6.05 9.29 -16.26
CA ARG A 33 7.30 8.85 -16.87
C ARG A 33 8.36 9.94 -16.66
N ASP A 34 9.52 9.52 -16.20
CA ASP A 34 10.66 10.39 -15.82
C ASP A 34 10.45 11.26 -14.56
N THR A 35 9.31 11.13 -13.87
CA THR A 35 9.16 11.68 -12.52
C THR A 35 9.89 10.78 -11.52
N LYS A 36 10.43 11.34 -10.44
CA LYS A 36 11.00 10.56 -9.31
C LYS A 36 9.91 9.96 -8.41
N GLY A 37 8.73 9.73 -8.99
CA GLY A 37 7.56 9.17 -8.33
C GLY A 37 7.88 7.84 -7.68
N GLY A 38 7.61 7.70 -6.39
CA GLY A 38 7.91 6.49 -5.62
C GLY A 38 6.82 6.15 -4.62
N ILE A 39 6.62 4.85 -4.39
CA ILE A 39 5.76 4.33 -3.33
C ILE A 39 6.61 3.39 -2.48
N GLU A 40 6.69 3.63 -1.17
CA GLU A 40 7.42 2.76 -0.25
C GLU A 40 6.53 2.34 0.92
N LEU A 41 6.54 1.04 1.22
CA LEU A 41 5.83 0.48 2.37
C LEU A 41 6.84 0.24 3.50
N ASN A 42 6.72 1.01 4.57
CA ASN A 42 7.46 0.78 5.80
C ASN A 42 6.66 -0.21 6.67
N LYS A 43 7.05 -1.50 6.61
CA LYS A 43 6.38 -2.57 7.36
C LYS A 43 6.55 -2.46 8.88
N LYS A 44 7.58 -1.76 9.36
CA LYS A 44 7.83 -1.61 10.81
C LYS A 44 6.87 -0.59 11.40
N ASP A 45 6.71 0.55 10.74
CA ASP A 45 5.87 1.64 11.19
C ASP A 45 4.44 1.56 10.65
N ASN A 46 4.18 0.58 9.77
CA ASN A 46 2.92 0.39 9.05
C ASN A 46 2.45 1.66 8.31
N THR A 47 3.41 2.35 7.67
CA THR A 47 3.20 3.60 6.93
C THR A 47 3.57 3.44 5.47
N VAL A 48 2.92 4.24 4.62
CA VAL A 48 3.21 4.32 3.19
C VAL A 48 3.76 5.71 2.88
N LEU A 49 4.94 5.77 2.27
CA LEU A 49 5.57 7.01 1.86
C LEU A 49 5.40 7.18 0.35
N LEU A 50 5.03 8.39 -0.07
CA LEU A 50 4.89 8.80 -1.47
C LEU A 50 5.91 9.89 -1.75
N SER A 51 6.72 9.73 -2.79
CA SER A 51 7.78 10.68 -3.20
C SER A 51 7.60 11.12 -4.63
#